data_AF-A0A942PFG4-F1
#
_entry.id   AF-A0A942PFG4-F1
#
_cell.length_a   1.000
_cell.length_b   1.000
_cell.length_c   1.000
_cell.angle_alpha   90.00
_cell.angle_beta   90.00
_cell.angle_gamma   90.00
#
_symmetry.space_group_name_H-M   'P 1'
#
loop_
_entity.id
_entity.type
_entity.pdbx_description
1 polymer ?
#
loop_
_entity_poly.entity_id
_entity_poly.type
_entity_poly.pdbx_seq_one_letter_code
_entity_poly.pdbx_strand_id
1 'polypeptide(L)'
;MRKNLFVLMMVMFGASCIKPVTPKEEFCAEGHMFWGGDPATNPNGLGYYFAIKREGNWKFYQVKESAIASEFKSQTDSIAVNICLKSTNETAPCPCVQPSYYYEVKSISRR
;
A
#
# COMPACT_ATOMS: atom_id res chain seq x y z
N MET A 1 67.43 -20.14 4.99
CA MET A 1 66.43 -20.37 6.05
C MET A 1 65.29 -19.37 5.88
N ARG A 2 64.05 -19.84 6.08
CA ARG A 2 62.75 -19.18 5.86
C ARG A 2 62.64 -17.80 6.53
N LYS A 3 61.96 -16.86 5.85
CA LYS A 3 60.66 -16.25 6.26
C LYS A 3 60.35 -14.99 5.43
N ASN A 4 59.60 -15.16 4.34
CA ASN A 4 58.89 -14.05 3.69
C ASN A 4 57.46 -14.07 4.22
N LEU A 5 57.11 -13.08 5.05
CA LEU A 5 55.78 -12.91 5.61
C LEU A 5 55.01 -11.93 4.72
N PHE A 6 54.24 -12.47 3.77
CA PHE A 6 53.24 -11.70 3.03
C PHE A 6 52.01 -11.51 3.91
N VAL A 7 51.77 -10.28 4.37
CA VAL A 7 50.54 -9.90 5.09
C VAL A 7 49.46 -9.60 4.05
N LEU A 8 48.53 -10.53 3.88
CA LEU A 8 47.33 -10.34 3.07
C LEU A 8 46.35 -9.46 3.86
N MET A 9 46.14 -8.22 3.41
CA MET A 9 45.04 -7.37 3.87
C MET A 9 43.73 -7.92 3.27
N MET A 10 43.00 -8.74 4.03
CA MET A 10 41.61 -9.07 3.71
C MET A 10 40.74 -7.84 3.98
N VAL A 11 40.34 -7.17 2.89
CA VAL A 11 39.28 -6.16 2.91
C VAL A 11 37.98 -6.91 3.21
N MET A 12 37.52 -6.85 4.46
CA MET A 12 36.16 -7.24 4.82
C MET A 12 35.21 -6.23 4.19
N PHE A 13 34.70 -6.55 3.00
CA PHE A 13 33.47 -5.94 2.52
C PHE A 13 32.37 -6.35 3.49
N GLY A 14 32.04 -5.45 4.42
CA GLY A 14 30.85 -5.55 5.23
C GLY A 14 29.68 -5.76 4.28
N ALA A 15 29.11 -6.96 4.30
CA ALA A 15 27.86 -7.26 3.65
C ALA A 15 26.83 -6.30 4.26
N SER A 16 26.60 -5.17 3.59
CA SER A 16 25.42 -4.36 3.83
C SER A 16 24.24 -5.29 3.60
N CYS A 17 23.58 -5.66 4.70
CA CYS A 17 22.29 -6.31 4.66
C CYS A 17 21.29 -5.32 4.05
N ILE A 18 21.31 -5.20 2.72
CA ILE A 18 20.20 -4.61 1.97
C ILE A 18 19.07 -5.60 2.18
N LYS A 19 18.17 -5.29 3.12
CA LYS A 19 16.92 -6.04 3.24
C LYS A 19 16.28 -6.06 1.85
N PRO A 20 16.05 -7.23 1.24
CA PRO A 20 15.33 -7.28 -0.02
C PRO A 20 13.99 -6.60 0.22
N VAL A 21 13.69 -5.58 -0.59
CA VAL A 21 12.36 -4.98 -0.63
C VAL A 21 11.42 -6.11 -1.01
N THR A 22 10.70 -6.66 -0.03
CA THR A 22 9.70 -7.70 -0.27
C THR A 22 8.73 -7.18 -1.32
N PRO A 23 8.45 -7.95 -2.40
CA PRO A 23 7.45 -7.55 -3.38
C PRO A 23 6.15 -7.24 -2.65
N LYS A 24 5.71 -6.00 -2.79
CA LYS A 24 4.48 -5.49 -2.20
C LYS A 24 3.30 -6.34 -2.65
N GLU A 25 2.65 -6.95 -1.68
CA GLU A 25 1.61 -7.95 -1.87
C GLU A 25 0.45 -7.36 -2.68
N GLU A 26 0.10 -8.08 -3.75
CA GLU A 26 -1.09 -7.83 -4.56
C GLU A 26 -2.19 -8.75 -4.05
N PHE A 27 -3.39 -8.21 -3.85
CA PHE A 27 -4.54 -9.00 -3.42
C PHE A 27 -5.80 -8.51 -4.13
N CYS A 28 -6.73 -9.45 -4.34
CA CYS A 28 -8.05 -9.14 -4.90
C CYS A 28 -9.12 -9.40 -3.84
N ALA A 29 -10.15 -8.56 -3.81
CA ALA A 29 -11.25 -8.69 -2.87
C ALA A 29 -12.53 -8.08 -3.42
N GLU A 30 -13.66 -8.56 -2.89
CA GLU A 30 -14.96 -7.92 -3.06
C GLU A 30 -15.17 -6.89 -1.94
N GLY A 31 -15.82 -5.77 -2.27
CA GLY A 31 -16.12 -4.75 -1.29
C GLY A 31 -16.80 -3.55 -1.90
N HIS A 32 -16.61 -2.39 -1.28
CA HIS A 32 -17.24 -1.15 -1.70
C HIS A 32 -16.20 -0.04 -1.88
N MET A 33 -16.34 0.72 -2.97
CA MET A 33 -15.65 1.97 -3.20
C MET A 33 -16.45 3.13 -2.60
N PHE A 34 -15.77 3.99 -1.84
CA PHE A 34 -16.35 5.17 -1.23
C PHE A 34 -15.53 6.40 -1.60
N TRP A 35 -16.20 7.54 -1.62
CA TRP A 35 -15.58 8.85 -1.56
C TRP A 35 -15.97 9.51 -0.24
N GLY A 36 -15.04 10.29 0.31
CA GLY A 36 -15.21 10.83 1.65
C GLY A 36 -14.65 9.86 2.69
N GLY A 37 -13.87 10.40 3.61
CA GLY A 37 -13.10 9.60 4.58
C GLY A 37 -13.77 9.50 5.93
N ASP A 38 -13.61 8.35 6.57
CA ASP A 38 -13.56 8.26 8.03
C ASP A 38 -12.38 9.13 8.51
N PRO A 39 -12.57 10.12 9.39
CA PRO A 39 -11.49 10.93 9.94
C PRO A 39 -10.35 10.11 10.55
N ALA A 40 -10.62 8.88 10.98
CA ALA A 40 -9.63 7.94 11.48
C ALA A 40 -8.67 7.41 10.39
N THR A 41 -9.02 7.54 9.11
CA THR A 41 -8.20 7.07 7.97
C THR A 41 -7.72 8.18 7.06
N ASN A 42 -8.38 9.35 7.03
CA ASN A 42 -7.87 10.55 6.38
C ASN A 42 -8.39 11.81 7.08
N PRO A 43 -7.49 12.66 7.59
CA PRO A 43 -7.83 13.83 8.38
C PRO A 43 -8.42 14.95 7.53
N ASN A 44 -8.12 14.96 6.23
CA ASN A 44 -8.69 15.90 5.29
C ASN A 44 -10.09 15.45 4.84
N GLY A 45 -10.53 14.24 5.22
CA GLY A 45 -11.85 13.69 4.89
C GLY A 45 -12.09 13.48 3.38
N LEU A 46 -11.08 13.67 2.54
CA LEU A 46 -11.23 13.76 1.09
C LEU A 46 -10.30 12.77 0.39
N GLY A 47 -10.89 11.79 -0.27
CA GLY A 47 -10.17 10.73 -0.99
C GLY A 47 -11.09 9.57 -1.33
N TYR A 48 -10.58 8.63 -2.11
CA TYR A 48 -11.27 7.38 -2.42
C TYR A 48 -10.73 6.24 -1.57
N TYR A 49 -11.64 5.39 -1.09
CA TYR A 49 -11.33 4.24 -0.25
C TYR A 49 -12.00 3.00 -0.82
N PHE A 50 -11.28 1.89 -0.78
CA PHE A 50 -11.88 0.58 -0.89
C PHE A 50 -12.08 0.01 0.51
N ALA A 51 -13.29 -0.44 0.85
CA ALA A 51 -13.57 -1.07 2.12
C ALA A 51 -14.05 -2.52 1.93
N ILE A 52 -13.43 -3.43 2.66
CA ILE A 52 -13.86 -4.81 2.77
C ILE A 52 -14.64 -4.94 4.08
N LYS A 53 -15.87 -5.45 4.00
CA LYS A 53 -16.61 -5.85 5.19
C LYS A 53 -16.02 -7.16 5.69
N ARG A 54 -15.34 -7.12 6.84
CA ARG A 54 -15.17 -8.30 7.69
C ARG A 54 -16.14 -8.17 8.85
N GLU A 55 -16.65 -9.29 9.34
CA GLU A 55 -17.65 -9.33 10.42
C GLU A 55 -17.33 -8.30 11.52
N GLY A 56 -18.21 -7.32 11.68
CA GLY A 56 -18.11 -6.27 12.70
C GLY A 56 -17.10 -5.14 12.45
N ASN A 57 -16.11 -5.30 11.56
CA ASN A 57 -15.07 -4.30 11.33
C ASN A 57 -14.74 -4.13 9.84
N TRP A 58 -14.91 -2.91 9.33
CA TRP A 58 -14.50 -2.55 7.98
C TRP A 58 -12.99 -2.38 7.92
N LYS A 59 -12.37 -2.98 6.91
CA LYS A 59 -10.96 -2.72 6.59
C LYS A 59 -10.89 -1.79 5.39
N PHE A 60 -10.31 -0.61 5.58
CA PHE A 60 -10.19 0.43 4.57
C PHE A 60 -8.81 0.44 3.92
N TYR A 61 -8.79 0.71 2.63
CA TYR A 61 -7.60 0.80 1.79
C TYR A 61 -7.66 2.09 1.00
N GLN A 62 -6.68 2.98 1.21
CA GLN A 62 -6.59 4.23 0.46
C GLN A 62 -6.13 3.96 -0.96
N VAL A 63 -6.87 4.49 -1.92
CA VAL A 63 -6.57 4.36 -3.33
C VAL A 63 -6.43 5.75 -3.94
N LYS A 64 -5.44 5.90 -4.82
CA LYS A 64 -5.24 7.17 -5.51
C LYS A 64 -6.39 7.43 -6.46
N GLU A 65 -6.87 8.66 -6.49
CA GLU A 65 -7.91 9.08 -7.43
C GLU A 65 -7.52 8.84 -8.89
N SER A 66 -6.24 9.05 -9.23
CA SER A 66 -5.73 8.83 -10.59
C SER A 66 -5.72 7.36 -11.01
N ALA A 67 -5.81 6.43 -10.05
CA ALA A 67 -5.84 5.00 -10.32
C ALA A 67 -7.27 4.46 -10.54
N ILE A 68 -8.30 5.29 -10.43
CA ILE A 68 -9.70 4.88 -10.50
C ILE A 68 -10.34 5.51 -11.74
N ALA A 69 -10.99 4.70 -12.56
CA ALA A 69 -11.75 5.18 -13.71
C ALA A 69 -13.00 5.96 -13.26
N SER A 70 -13.47 6.91 -14.06
CA SER A 70 -14.51 7.87 -13.66
C SER A 70 -15.84 7.22 -13.29
N GLU A 71 -16.17 6.07 -13.88
CA GLU A 71 -17.37 5.30 -13.59
C GLU A 71 -17.37 4.66 -12.19
N PHE A 72 -16.21 4.60 -11.52
CA PHE A 72 -16.08 4.13 -10.13
C PHE A 72 -15.88 5.27 -9.13
N LYS A 73 -16.01 6.53 -9.59
CA LYS A 73 -15.96 7.72 -8.76
C LYS A 73 -17.38 8.17 -8.43
N SER A 74 -17.85 7.89 -7.22
CA SER A 74 -19.11 8.43 -6.71
C SER A 74 -18.86 9.17 -5.40
N GLN A 75 -19.35 10.41 -5.32
CA GLN A 75 -19.26 11.28 -4.14
C GLN A 75 -20.45 11.12 -3.18
N THR A 76 -21.52 10.46 -3.64
CA THR A 76 -22.79 10.36 -2.91
C THR A 76 -23.06 8.94 -2.42
N ASP A 77 -22.55 7.94 -3.14
CA ASP A 77 -22.92 6.53 -2.93
C ASP A 77 -21.70 5.61 -2.92
N SER A 78 -21.82 4.52 -2.16
CA SER A 78 -20.85 3.43 -2.24
C SER A 78 -21.08 2.60 -3.52
N ILE A 79 -20.00 2.22 -4.21
CA ILE A 79 -20.09 1.35 -5.39
C ILE A 79 -19.56 -0.04 -5.01
N ALA A 80 -20.39 -1.08 -5.14
CA ALA A 80 -19.95 -2.45 -4.97
C ALA A 80 -19.01 -2.85 -6.11
N VAL A 81 -17.81 -3.34 -5.79
CA VAL A 81 -16.78 -3.69 -6.77
C VAL A 81 -16.04 -4.97 -6.41
N ASN A 82 -15.51 -5.61 -7.44
CA ASN A 82 -14.39 -6.53 -7.34
C ASN A 82 -13.13 -5.75 -7.73
N ILE A 83 -12.12 -5.73 -6.87
CA ILE A 83 -10.90 -4.93 -7.08
C ILE A 83 -9.65 -5.73 -6.76
N CYS A 84 -8.61 -5.56 -7.55
CA CYS A 84 -7.25 -6.02 -7.25
C CYS A 84 -6.37 -4.82 -6.92
N LEU A 85 -5.72 -4.86 -5.76
CA LEU A 85 -4.92 -3.80 -5.21
C LEU A 85 -3.48 -4.26 -5.01
N LYS A 86 -2.53 -3.38 -5.32
CA LYS A 86 -1.11 -3.56 -5.01
C LYS A 86 -0.66 -2.47 -4.06
N SER A 87 -0.06 -2.84 -2.93
CA SER A 87 0.48 -1.82 -2.01
C SER A 87 1.57 -0.99 -2.68
N THR A 88 1.68 0.30 -2.32
CA THR A 88 2.74 1.20 -2.80
C THR A 88 3.69 1.60 -1.68
N ASN A 89 4.79 2.31 -2.00
CA ASN A 89 5.71 2.86 -0.98
C ASN A 89 5.25 4.26 -0.53
N GLU A 90 4.18 4.76 -1.12
CA GLU A 90 3.74 6.12 -0.90
C GLU A 90 2.86 6.15 0.34
N THR A 91 3.30 6.92 1.32
CA THR A 91 2.53 7.14 2.53
C THR A 91 1.38 8.07 2.22
N ALA A 92 0.17 7.61 2.51
CA ALA A 92 -0.99 8.46 2.54
C ALA A 92 -0.89 9.41 3.75
N PRO A 93 -1.20 10.71 3.58
CA PRO A 93 -1.20 11.67 4.66
C PRO A 93 -2.32 11.32 5.65
N CYS A 94 -1.94 10.71 6.77
CA CYS A 94 -2.81 10.55 7.93
C CYS A 94 -2.07 11.05 9.19
N PRO A 95 -2.71 11.74 10.16
CA PRO A 95 -2.13 12.05 11.45
C PRO A 95 -2.27 10.82 12.38
N CYS A 96 -2.61 9.66 11.82
CA CYS A 96 -2.64 8.36 12.46
C CYS A 96 -1.28 8.07 13.12
N VAL A 97 -1.29 7.40 14.27
CA VAL A 97 -0.09 6.87 14.96
C VAL A 97 0.68 5.86 14.10
N GLN A 98 0.06 5.31 13.05
CA GLN A 98 0.69 4.38 12.11
C GLN A 98 0.59 4.89 10.66
N PRO A 99 1.67 4.72 9.86
CA PRO A 99 1.67 5.13 8.46
C PRO A 99 0.65 4.32 7.66
N SER A 100 -0.29 5.02 7.02
CA SER A 100 -1.13 4.45 5.96
C SER A 100 -0.40 4.54 4.62
N TYR A 101 -0.59 3.55 3.74
CA TYR A 101 -0.02 3.54 2.39
C TYR A 101 -1.12 3.63 1.34
N TYR A 102 -0.81 4.28 0.22
CA TYR A 102 -1.66 4.18 -0.96
C TYR A 102 -1.56 2.79 -1.59
N TYR A 103 -2.66 2.36 -2.17
CA TYR A 103 -2.76 1.17 -3.00
C TYR A 103 -2.99 1.59 -4.45
N GLU A 104 -2.31 0.90 -5.36
CA GLU A 104 -2.50 0.99 -6.79
C GLU A 104 -3.61 0.02 -7.21
N VAL A 105 -4.56 0.49 -8.01
CA VAL A 105 -5.62 -0.34 -8.58
C VAL A 105 -5.07 -1.06 -9.82
N LYS A 106 -5.03 -2.39 -9.78
CA LYS A 106 -4.63 -3.24 -10.91
C LYS A 106 -5.79 -3.61 -11.81
N SER A 107 -6.94 -3.85 -11.21
CA SER A 107 -8.20 -4.08 -11.91
C SER A 107 -9.36 -3.69 -11.01
N ILE A 108 -10.45 -3.27 -11.61
CA ILE A 108 -11.68 -2.93 -10.93
C ILE A 108 -12.86 -3.24 -11.85
N SER A 109 -13.89 -3.90 -11.31
CA SER A 109 -15.14 -4.15 -12.03
C SER A 109 -16.31 -3.94 -11.11
N ARG A 110 -17.47 -3.57 -11.67
CA ARG A 110 -18.72 -3.57 -10.92
C ARG A 110 -19.09 -5.01 -10.54
N ARG A 111 -19.69 -5.16 -9.37
CA ARG A 111 -20.31 -6.40 -8.93
C ARG A 111 -21.79 -6.43 -9.28
#